data_AF-A0A481SX89-F1
#
_entry.id   AF-A0A481SX89-F1
#
_cell.length_a   1.000
_cell.length_b   1.000
_cell.length_c   1.000
_cell.angle_alpha   90.00
_cell.angle_beta   90.00
_cell.angle_gamma   90.00
#
_symmetry.space_group_name_H-M   'P 1'
#
loop_
_entity.id
_entity.type
_entity.pdbx_description
1 polymer ?
#
loop_
_entity_poly.entity_id
_entity_poly.type
_entity_poly.pdbx_seq_one_letter_code
_entity_poly.pdbx_strand_id
1 'polypeptide(L)'
;ESIRIAIRQHSSFSALFLKYIIYQVILMMAEAIRQTVASMLKGIERYNPDNLPTLERYVEIQSLENAYDLEANLAVLKLYQFNPHMYKMDITCQILLKALTNLPHTDFVLCKCLLTEKQCAETSIQNIIYLADILERCDFQTFWNRVHSMPELCNRVTGFYDSIRKFVCHVVGITYQTVDKSMLQQLLGGIDNETLRIWI
;
A
#
# COMPACT_ATOMS: atom_id res chain seq x y z
N GLU A 1 59.04 1.71 1.91
CA GLU A 1 58.66 1.23 3.26
C GLU A 1 57.19 1.50 3.51
N SER A 2 56.46 0.45 3.83
CA SER A 2 55.00 0.38 3.89
C SER A 2 54.46 0.92 5.21
N ILE A 3 53.56 1.90 5.17
CA ILE A 3 52.73 2.27 6.33
C ILE A 3 51.33 1.69 6.13
N ARG A 4 51.01 0.70 6.96
CA ARG A 4 49.72 0.02 7.06
C ARG A 4 48.59 1.03 7.30
N ILE A 5 47.75 1.24 6.28
CA ILE A 5 46.38 1.73 6.47
C ILE A 5 45.53 0.49 6.77
N ALA A 6 45.55 0.06 8.02
CA ALA A 6 44.63 -0.95 8.52
C ALA A 6 44.16 -0.49 9.89
N ILE A 7 42.97 0.13 9.91
CA ILE A 7 41.94 0.19 10.97
C ILE A 7 40.98 1.33 10.55
N ARG A 8 40.07 1.03 9.61
CA ARG A 8 38.85 1.83 9.38
C ARG A 8 37.71 1.03 8.72
N GLN A 9 37.67 -0.30 8.92
CA GLN A 9 36.56 -1.17 8.46
C GLN A 9 35.63 -1.64 9.60
N HIS A 10 35.96 -1.39 10.86
CA HIS A 10 35.17 -1.92 12.00
C HIS A 10 33.84 -1.18 12.25
N SER A 11 33.68 0.06 11.78
CA SER A 11 32.48 0.89 12.00
C SER A 11 31.32 0.60 11.04
N SER A 12 31.61 -0.02 9.89
CA SER A 12 30.60 -0.37 8.87
C SER A 12 29.89 -1.69 9.19
N PHE A 13 30.64 -2.66 9.74
CA PHE A 13 30.12 -4.00 10.02
C PHE A 13 29.13 -4.00 11.19
N SER A 14 29.36 -3.18 12.23
CA SER A 14 28.42 -3.03 13.35
C SER A 14 27.12 -2.35 12.92
N ALA A 15 27.17 -1.37 12.02
CA ALA A 15 25.99 -0.68 11.51
C ALA A 15 25.12 -1.58 10.60
N LEU A 16 25.75 -2.39 9.74
CA LEU A 16 25.06 -3.39 8.92
C LEU A 16 24.45 -4.51 9.76
N PHE A 17 25.18 -5.00 10.77
CA PHE A 17 24.68 -6.00 11.70
C PHE A 17 23.55 -5.47 12.57
N LEU A 18 23.64 -4.22 13.05
CA LEU A 18 22.57 -3.57 13.79
C LEU A 18 21.33 -3.34 12.90
N LYS A 19 21.51 -2.91 11.65
CA LYS A 19 20.42 -2.85 10.66
C LYS A 19 19.78 -4.22 10.44
N TYR A 20 20.58 -5.28 10.33
CA TYR A 20 20.09 -6.64 10.16
C TYR A 20 19.30 -7.12 11.39
N ILE A 21 19.81 -6.89 12.60
CA ILE A 21 19.09 -7.19 13.84
C ILE A 21 17.80 -6.39 13.94
N ILE A 22 17.84 -5.09 13.66
CA ILE A 22 16.64 -4.24 13.65
C ILE A 22 15.63 -4.78 12.64
N TYR A 23 16.08 -5.16 11.44
CA TYR A 23 15.21 -5.73 10.39
C TYR A 23 14.62 -7.08 10.81
N GLN A 24 15.41 -7.97 11.42
CA GLN A 24 14.95 -9.25 11.96
C GLN A 24 13.95 -9.06 13.12
N VAL A 25 14.21 -8.11 14.03
CA VAL A 25 13.29 -7.77 15.11
C VAL A 25 11.98 -7.21 14.56
N ILE A 26 12.03 -6.33 13.56
CA ILE A 26 10.83 -5.81 12.88
C ILE A 26 10.04 -6.94 12.21
N LEU A 27 10.71 -7.83 11.47
CA LEU A 27 10.09 -9.00 10.83
C LEU A 27 9.42 -9.92 11.85
N MET A 28 10.10 -10.23 12.96
CA MET A 28 9.53 -11.05 14.04
C MET A 28 8.32 -10.37 14.69
N MET A 29 8.36 -9.05 14.89
CA MET A 29 7.22 -8.29 15.42
C MET A 29 6.03 -8.32 14.45
N ALA A 30 6.25 -8.15 13.15
CA ALA A 30 5.19 -8.20 12.15
C ALA A 30 4.52 -9.59 12.09
N GLU A 31 5.29 -10.66 12.22
CA GLU A 31 4.75 -12.03 12.26
C GLU A 31 3.95 -12.32 13.53
N ALA A 32 4.44 -11.88 14.70
CA ALA A 32 3.71 -12.00 15.95
C ALA A 32 2.39 -11.20 15.94
N ILE A 33 2.40 -10.00 15.35
CA ILE A 33 1.20 -9.19 15.17
C ILE A 33 0.21 -9.89 14.23
N ARG A 34 0.68 -10.48 13.11
CA ARG A 34 -0.19 -11.27 12.22
C ARG A 34 -0.93 -12.39 12.94
N GLN A 35 -0.24 -13.17 13.77
CA GLN A 35 -0.87 -14.26 14.54
C GLN A 35 -1.88 -13.72 15.55
N THR A 36 -1.56 -12.60 16.20
CA THR A 36 -2.45 -11.94 17.16
C THR A 36 -3.72 -11.44 16.45
N VAL A 37 -3.57 -10.74 15.32
CA VAL A 37 -4.69 -10.26 14.50
C VAL A 37 -5.57 -11.42 14.03
N ALA A 38 -4.97 -12.52 13.57
CA ALA A 38 -5.73 -13.71 13.15
C ALA A 38 -6.57 -14.32 14.30
N SER A 39 -6.17 -14.14 15.55
CA SER A 39 -6.98 -14.53 16.72
C SER A 39 -8.09 -13.53 17.02
N MET A 40 -7.81 -12.23 16.89
CA MET A 40 -8.78 -11.13 17.11
C MET A 40 -9.91 -11.15 16.08
N LEU A 41 -9.64 -11.60 14.85
CA LEU A 41 -10.63 -11.68 13.78
C LEU A 41 -11.59 -12.88 13.94
N LYS A 42 -11.34 -13.78 14.89
CA LYS A 42 -12.18 -14.97 15.13
C LYS A 42 -13.30 -14.69 16.12
N GLY A 43 -14.48 -15.22 15.80
CA GLY A 43 -15.62 -15.22 16.70
C GLY A 43 -16.14 -13.81 17.01
N ILE A 44 -16.43 -13.55 18.28
CA ILE A 44 -17.02 -12.28 18.75
C ILE A 44 -15.98 -11.16 18.94
N GLU A 45 -14.70 -11.52 19.11
CA GLU A 45 -13.60 -10.57 19.37
C GLU A 45 -13.36 -9.58 18.21
N ARG A 46 -13.83 -9.93 17.01
CA ARG A 46 -13.73 -9.08 15.81
C ARG A 46 -14.47 -7.75 15.94
N TYR A 47 -15.40 -7.65 16.89
CA TYR A 47 -16.18 -6.45 17.15
C TYR A 47 -15.77 -5.73 18.44
N ASN A 48 -14.75 -6.23 19.13
CA ASN A 48 -14.25 -5.62 20.34
C ASN A 48 -13.50 -4.31 19.99
N PRO A 49 -13.97 -3.13 20.43
CA PRO A 49 -13.31 -1.86 20.13
C PRO A 49 -11.92 -1.75 20.75
N ASP A 50 -11.61 -2.53 21.80
CA ASP A 50 -10.29 -2.54 22.43
C ASP A 50 -9.20 -3.10 21.50
N ASN A 51 -9.57 -3.89 20.49
CA ASN A 51 -8.65 -4.43 19.49
C ASN A 51 -8.29 -3.40 18.40
N LEU A 52 -9.05 -2.29 18.30
CA LEU A 52 -8.90 -1.30 17.23
C LEU A 52 -7.48 -0.68 17.17
N PRO A 53 -6.83 -0.27 18.29
CA PRO A 53 -5.47 0.28 18.24
C PRO A 53 -4.44 -0.71 17.68
N THR A 54 -4.59 -2.01 17.98
CA THR A 54 -3.71 -3.05 17.44
C THR A 54 -3.95 -3.27 15.94
N LEU A 55 -5.21 -3.27 15.51
CA LEU A 55 -5.57 -3.40 14.10
C LEU A 55 -5.11 -2.19 13.27
N GLU A 56 -5.26 -0.97 13.79
CA GLU A 56 -4.76 0.25 13.15
C GLU A 56 -3.23 0.18 12.98
N ARG A 57 -2.50 -0.24 14.01
CA ARG A 57 -1.06 -0.44 13.92
C ARG A 57 -0.70 -1.51 12.88
N TYR A 58 -1.51 -2.54 12.77
CA TYR A 58 -1.31 -3.57 11.75
C TYR A 58 -1.51 -3.03 10.32
N VAL A 59 -2.48 -2.14 10.09
CA VAL A 59 -2.64 -1.43 8.80
C VAL A 59 -1.41 -0.59 8.46
N GLU A 60 -0.82 0.11 9.43
CA GLU A 60 0.41 0.88 9.20
C GLU A 60 1.57 -0.04 8.79
N ILE A 61 1.72 -1.17 9.47
CA ILE A 61 2.75 -2.17 9.14
C ILE A 61 2.52 -2.75 7.73
N GLN A 62 1.27 -3.04 7.36
CA GLN A 62 0.92 -3.48 6.00
C GLN A 62 1.38 -2.47 4.94
N SER A 63 1.23 -1.16 5.21
CA SER A 63 1.66 -0.09 4.32
C SER A 63 3.17 0.00 4.18
N LEU A 64 3.92 -0.26 5.26
CA LEU A 64 5.38 -0.21 5.29
C LEU A 64 6.03 -1.46 4.67
N GLU A 65 5.54 -2.65 5.01
CA GLU A 65 6.09 -3.94 4.58
C GLU A 65 5.55 -4.40 3.21
N ASN A 66 4.67 -3.62 2.59
CA ASN A 66 3.93 -4.01 1.39
C ASN A 66 3.16 -5.35 1.56
N ALA A 67 2.69 -5.64 2.78
CA ALA A 67 1.79 -6.76 3.06
C ALA A 67 0.33 -6.36 2.81
N TYR A 68 -0.58 -7.33 2.68
CA TYR A 68 -1.99 -7.04 2.48
C TYR A 68 -2.86 -8.11 3.14
N ASP A 69 -3.77 -7.67 4.02
CA ASP A 69 -4.78 -8.49 4.69
C ASP A 69 -6.13 -7.77 4.61
N LEU A 70 -6.97 -8.19 3.67
CA LEU A 70 -8.29 -7.62 3.45
C LEU A 70 -9.21 -7.81 4.66
N GLU A 71 -9.15 -8.95 5.34
CA GLU A 71 -10.07 -9.24 6.45
C GLU A 71 -9.82 -8.29 7.62
N ALA A 72 -8.55 -8.07 7.96
CA ALA A 72 -8.16 -7.08 8.96
C ALA A 72 -8.60 -5.66 8.57
N ASN A 73 -8.40 -5.28 7.31
CA ASN A 73 -8.79 -3.96 6.79
C ASN A 73 -10.30 -3.73 6.88
N LEU A 74 -11.11 -4.72 6.49
CA LEU A 74 -12.58 -4.65 6.60
C LEU A 74 -13.05 -4.63 8.05
N ALA A 75 -12.36 -5.33 8.96
CA ALA A 75 -12.67 -5.30 10.38
C ALA A 75 -12.47 -3.90 10.99
N VAL A 76 -11.36 -3.22 10.65
CA VAL A 76 -11.12 -1.82 11.08
C VAL A 76 -12.25 -0.90 10.59
N LEU A 77 -12.60 -0.96 9.30
CA LEU A 77 -13.67 -0.13 8.75
C LEU A 77 -15.03 -0.42 9.41
N LYS A 78 -15.35 -1.69 9.68
CA LYS A 78 -16.56 -2.06 10.44
C LYS A 78 -16.55 -1.54 11.88
N LEU A 79 -15.41 -1.62 12.56
CA LEU A 79 -15.28 -1.08 13.92
C LEU A 79 -15.50 0.44 13.95
N TYR A 80 -15.02 1.17 12.93
CA TYR A 80 -15.33 2.60 12.78
C TYR A 80 -16.81 2.87 12.50
N GLN A 81 -17.49 2.01 11.74
CA GLN A 81 -18.96 2.13 11.54
C GLN A 81 -19.71 1.98 12.87
N PHE A 82 -19.34 1.02 13.71
CA PHE A 82 -19.98 0.83 15.01
C PHE A 82 -19.57 1.88 16.05
N ASN A 83 -18.36 2.44 15.93
CA ASN A 83 -17.79 3.39 16.88
C ASN A 83 -17.30 4.66 16.16
N PRO A 84 -18.20 5.57 15.74
CA PRO A 84 -17.82 6.77 14.97
C PRO A 84 -16.83 7.70 15.68
N HIS A 85 -16.81 7.68 17.02
CA HIS A 85 -15.90 8.49 17.84
C HIS A 85 -14.43 8.04 17.76
N MET A 86 -14.18 6.79 17.34
CA MET A 86 -12.83 6.23 17.18
C MET A 86 -12.30 6.38 15.75
N TYR A 87 -13.09 6.95 14.83
CA TYR A 87 -12.74 7.03 13.41
C TYR A 87 -11.44 7.82 13.18
N LYS A 88 -10.53 7.23 12.40
CA LYS A 88 -9.32 7.89 11.90
C LYS A 88 -9.29 7.91 10.39
N MET A 89 -9.30 9.13 9.84
CA MET A 89 -9.21 9.37 8.39
C MET A 89 -7.90 8.84 7.81
N ASP A 90 -6.77 9.01 8.50
CA ASP A 90 -5.45 8.59 8.00
C ASP A 90 -5.37 7.08 7.76
N ILE A 91 -5.88 6.28 8.71
CA ILE A 91 -5.93 4.82 8.58
C ILE A 91 -6.87 4.41 7.47
N THR A 92 -8.03 5.06 7.36
CA THR A 92 -9.00 4.81 6.28
C THR A 92 -8.39 5.09 4.91
N CYS A 93 -7.65 6.19 4.75
CA CYS A 93 -6.92 6.49 3.52
C CYS A 93 -5.90 5.40 3.17
N GLN A 94 -5.13 4.90 4.16
CA GLN A 94 -4.16 3.82 3.95
C GLN A 94 -4.85 2.52 3.50
N ILE A 95 -5.96 2.15 4.14
CA ILE A 95 -6.75 0.96 3.75
C ILE A 95 -7.22 1.07 2.30
N LEU A 96 -7.77 2.23 1.90
CA LEU A 96 -8.25 2.45 0.54
C LEU A 96 -7.10 2.44 -0.49
N LEU A 97 -5.97 3.08 -0.19
CA LEU A 97 -4.78 3.04 -1.05
C LEU A 97 -4.22 1.62 -1.18
N LYS A 98 -4.20 0.84 -0.10
CA LYS A 98 -3.79 -0.57 -0.14
C LYS A 98 -4.76 -1.43 -0.94
N ALA A 99 -6.07 -1.18 -0.83
CA ALA A 99 -7.06 -1.86 -1.68
C ALA A 99 -6.85 -1.54 -3.16
N LEU A 100 -6.46 -0.31 -3.52
CA LEU A 100 -6.08 0.04 -4.89
C LEU A 100 -4.87 -0.75 -5.40
N THR A 101 -3.90 -1.04 -4.54
CA THR A 101 -2.73 -1.84 -4.94
C THR A 101 -3.05 -3.31 -5.24
N ASN A 102 -4.24 -3.79 -4.86
CA ASN A 102 -4.67 -5.17 -5.07
C ASN A 102 -5.62 -5.35 -6.27
N LEU A 103 -5.76 -4.33 -7.13
CA LEU A 103 -6.47 -4.49 -8.41
C LEU A 103 -5.86 -5.63 -9.24
N PRO A 104 -6.67 -6.45 -9.95
CA PRO A 104 -8.08 -6.23 -10.34
C PRO A 104 -9.14 -6.70 -9.34
N HIS A 105 -8.78 -7.10 -8.11
CA HIS A 105 -9.77 -7.56 -7.13
C HIS A 105 -10.76 -6.45 -6.72
N THR A 106 -11.99 -6.82 -6.38
CA THR A 106 -13.09 -5.90 -6.01
C THR A 106 -12.98 -5.34 -4.59
N ASP A 107 -11.81 -5.44 -3.98
CA ASP A 107 -11.55 -5.11 -2.58
C ASP A 107 -11.82 -3.64 -2.29
N PHE A 108 -11.50 -2.76 -3.25
CA PHE A 108 -11.77 -1.32 -3.13
C PHE A 108 -13.26 -1.03 -2.96
N VAL A 109 -14.11 -1.73 -3.73
CA VAL A 109 -15.57 -1.57 -3.65
C VAL A 109 -16.09 -2.01 -2.29
N LEU A 110 -15.57 -3.12 -1.75
CA LEU A 110 -15.93 -3.62 -0.42
C LEU A 110 -15.58 -2.59 0.67
N CYS A 111 -14.37 -2.03 0.63
CA CYS A 111 -13.95 -0.99 1.56
C CYS A 111 -14.83 0.26 1.43
N LYS A 112 -15.12 0.72 0.21
CA LYS A 112 -15.98 1.89 -0.05
C LYS A 112 -17.40 1.70 0.50
N CYS A 113 -17.97 0.49 0.40
CA CYS A 113 -19.31 0.19 0.93
C CYS A 113 -19.39 0.26 2.46
N LEU A 114 -18.26 0.20 3.16
CA LEU A 114 -18.20 0.36 4.61
C LEU A 114 -18.03 1.83 5.06
N LEU A 115 -17.92 2.77 4.13
CA LEU A 115 -17.82 4.19 4.43
C LEU A 115 -19.19 4.86 4.35
N THR A 116 -19.40 5.86 5.20
CA THR A 116 -20.58 6.73 5.16
C THR A 116 -20.41 7.81 4.09
N GLU A 117 -21.51 8.38 3.60
CA GLU A 117 -21.48 9.48 2.63
C GLU A 117 -20.63 10.67 3.11
N LYS A 118 -20.68 10.98 4.42
CA LYS A 118 -19.89 12.05 5.04
C LYS A 118 -18.38 11.77 4.93
N GLN A 119 -17.96 10.54 5.19
CA GLN A 119 -16.56 10.12 5.06
C GLN A 119 -16.13 10.13 3.59
N CYS A 120 -16.99 9.68 2.67
CA CYS A 120 -16.70 9.74 1.23
C CYS A 120 -16.58 11.16 0.69
N ALA A 121 -17.23 12.14 1.32
CA ALA A 121 -17.15 13.55 0.97
C ALA A 121 -15.86 14.23 1.48
N GLU A 122 -15.06 13.57 2.31
CA GLU A 122 -13.76 14.10 2.73
C GLU A 122 -12.79 14.19 1.54
N THR A 123 -12.13 15.33 1.35
CA THR A 123 -11.29 15.60 0.17
C THR A 123 -10.24 14.51 -0.09
N SER A 124 -9.60 13.99 0.95
CA SER A 124 -8.58 12.93 0.82
C SER A 124 -9.18 11.62 0.32
N ILE A 125 -10.33 11.21 0.88
CA ILE A 125 -11.02 9.98 0.49
C ILE A 125 -11.63 10.14 -0.91
N GLN A 126 -12.23 11.29 -1.20
CA GLN A 126 -12.78 11.60 -2.52
C GLN A 126 -11.71 11.54 -3.60
N ASN A 127 -10.50 12.04 -3.32
CA ASN A 127 -9.36 11.91 -4.22
C ASN A 127 -9.00 10.44 -4.48
N ILE A 128 -8.96 9.60 -3.45
CA ILE A 128 -8.66 8.17 -3.60
C ILE A 128 -9.77 7.44 -4.37
N ILE A 129 -11.04 7.76 -4.12
CA ILE A 129 -12.18 7.23 -4.89
C ILE A 129 -12.07 7.63 -6.36
N TYR A 130 -11.69 8.87 -6.64
CA TYR A 130 -11.47 9.32 -8.01
C TYR A 130 -10.30 8.59 -8.68
N LEU A 131 -9.20 8.33 -7.95
CA LEU A 131 -8.09 7.51 -8.44
C LEU A 131 -8.54 6.08 -8.79
N ALA A 132 -9.45 5.49 -8.01
CA ALA A 132 -10.01 4.18 -8.33
C ALA A 132 -10.86 4.20 -9.61
N ASP A 133 -11.73 5.19 -9.75
CA ASP A 133 -12.63 5.32 -10.91
C ASP A 133 -11.84 5.48 -12.23
N ILE A 134 -10.79 6.30 -12.25
CA ILE A 134 -9.94 6.45 -13.45
C ILE A 134 -9.10 5.20 -13.75
N LEU A 135 -8.67 4.45 -12.73
CA LEU A 135 -7.99 3.16 -12.92
C LEU A 135 -8.94 2.11 -13.51
N GLU A 136 -10.17 2.02 -13.02
CA GLU A 136 -11.20 1.11 -13.54
C GLU A 136 -11.57 1.45 -14.99
N ARG A 137 -11.58 2.74 -15.35
CA ARG A 137 -11.77 3.20 -16.74
C ARG A 137 -10.52 3.05 -17.62
N CYS A 138 -9.41 2.58 -17.05
CA CYS A 138 -8.11 2.45 -17.71
C CYS A 138 -7.55 3.78 -18.26
N ASP A 139 -7.94 4.92 -17.69
CA ASP A 139 -7.35 6.22 -18.00
C ASP A 139 -6.07 6.42 -17.18
N PHE A 140 -5.03 5.69 -17.59
CA PHE A 140 -3.76 5.68 -16.87
C PHE A 140 -3.03 7.03 -16.95
N GLN A 141 -3.17 7.78 -18.05
CA GLN A 141 -2.50 9.08 -18.18
C GLN A 141 -3.03 10.09 -17.14
N THR A 142 -4.36 10.19 -17.02
CA THR A 142 -4.99 11.03 -15.98
C THR A 142 -4.63 10.54 -14.59
N PHE A 143 -4.56 9.21 -14.38
CA PHE A 143 -4.14 8.63 -13.11
C PHE A 143 -2.74 9.09 -12.70
N TRP A 144 -1.75 8.92 -13.57
CA TRP A 144 -0.38 9.32 -13.26
C TRP A 144 -0.29 10.82 -13.00
N ASN A 145 -0.91 11.67 -13.81
CA ASN A 145 -0.93 13.12 -13.58
C ASN A 145 -1.52 13.47 -12.20
N ARG A 146 -2.61 12.81 -11.81
CA ARG A 146 -3.24 13.03 -10.50
C ARG A 146 -2.34 12.58 -9.37
N VAL A 147 -1.76 11.39 -9.45
CA VAL A 147 -0.85 10.86 -8.42
C VAL A 147 0.37 11.77 -8.22
N HIS A 148 0.98 12.28 -9.29
CA HIS A 148 2.10 13.23 -9.20
C HIS A 148 1.71 14.55 -8.52
N SER A 149 0.44 14.95 -8.59
CA SER A 149 -0.07 16.14 -7.88
C SER A 149 -0.30 15.91 -6.37
N MET A 150 -0.30 14.66 -5.89
CA MET A 150 -0.55 14.29 -4.49
C MET A 150 0.46 13.25 -3.96
N PRO A 151 1.76 13.55 -3.95
CA PRO A 151 2.80 12.60 -3.53
C PRO A 151 2.66 12.21 -2.05
N GLU A 152 2.19 13.12 -1.20
CA GLU A 152 2.06 12.92 0.26
C GLU A 152 1.13 11.77 0.66
N LEU A 153 0.12 11.46 -0.16
CA LEU A 153 -0.81 10.36 0.11
C LEU A 153 -0.21 9.03 -0.39
N CYS A 154 0.33 9.03 -1.61
CA CYS A 154 0.78 7.81 -2.28
C CYS A 154 2.11 7.27 -1.72
N ASN A 155 2.99 8.16 -1.25
CA ASN A 155 4.28 7.77 -0.68
C ASN A 155 4.17 7.09 0.70
N ARG A 156 2.98 7.09 1.32
CA ARG A 156 2.73 6.37 2.58
C ARG A 156 2.69 4.86 2.39
N VAL A 157 2.46 4.38 1.17
CA VAL A 157 2.34 2.97 0.85
C VAL A 157 3.57 2.53 0.05
N THR A 158 4.40 1.69 0.67
CA THR A 158 5.56 1.08 0.00
C THR A 158 5.08 0.21 -1.15
N GLY A 159 5.64 0.40 -2.35
CA GLY A 159 5.31 -0.42 -3.52
C GLY A 159 4.00 -0.03 -4.22
N PHE A 160 3.39 1.11 -3.88
CA PHE A 160 2.16 1.58 -4.53
C PHE A 160 2.29 1.68 -6.05
N TYR A 161 3.26 2.47 -6.52
CA TYR A 161 3.47 2.72 -7.96
C TYR A 161 3.75 1.44 -8.75
N ASP A 162 4.55 0.53 -8.19
CA ASP A 162 4.88 -0.73 -8.84
C ASP A 162 3.69 -1.68 -8.91
N SER A 163 2.85 -1.71 -7.88
CA SER A 163 1.63 -2.50 -7.89
C SER A 163 0.65 -2.01 -8.95
N ILE A 164 0.50 -0.69 -9.11
CA ILE A 164 -0.31 -0.11 -10.19
C ILE A 164 0.29 -0.42 -11.57
N ARG A 165 1.62 -0.33 -11.75
CA ARG A 165 2.26 -0.73 -13.01
C ARG A 165 2.03 -2.20 -13.35
N LYS A 166 2.09 -3.10 -12.37
CA LYS A 166 1.72 -4.52 -12.56
C LYS A 166 0.29 -4.66 -13.08
N PHE A 167 -0.64 -3.92 -12.51
CA PHE A 167 -2.02 -3.89 -12.98
C PHE A 167 -2.14 -3.35 -14.41
N VAL A 168 -1.47 -2.24 -14.73
CA VAL A 168 -1.43 -1.69 -16.10
C VAL A 168 -0.87 -2.72 -17.09
N CYS A 169 0.27 -3.36 -16.78
CA CYS A 169 0.85 -4.41 -17.62
C CYS A 169 -0.10 -5.59 -17.81
N HIS A 170 -0.81 -5.99 -16.76
CA HIS A 170 -1.82 -7.05 -16.85
C HIS A 170 -2.96 -6.68 -17.81
N VAL A 171 -3.51 -5.47 -17.70
CA VAL A 171 -4.56 -4.98 -18.61
C VAL A 171 -4.06 -4.93 -20.04
N VAL A 172 -2.89 -4.32 -20.28
CA VAL A 172 -2.30 -4.20 -21.62
C VAL A 172 -2.04 -5.57 -22.23
N GLY A 173 -1.54 -6.53 -21.45
CA GLY A 173 -1.27 -7.90 -21.91
C GLY A 173 -2.52 -8.69 -22.31
N ILE A 174 -3.71 -8.28 -21.83
CA ILE A 174 -4.99 -8.88 -22.23
C ILE A 174 -5.58 -8.15 -23.44
N THR A 175 -5.43 -6.82 -23.52
CA THR A 175 -6.13 -6.01 -24.52
C THR A 175 -5.34 -5.78 -25.81
N TYR A 176 -4.02 -5.93 -25.82
CA TYR A 176 -3.16 -5.69 -26.99
C TYR A 176 -2.41 -6.95 -27.42
N GLN A 177 -2.35 -7.19 -28.73
CA GLN A 177 -1.45 -8.19 -29.32
C GLN A 177 -0.06 -7.59 -29.58
N THR A 178 -0.01 -6.31 -29.95
CA THR A 178 1.21 -5.53 -30.19
C THR A 178 0.98 -4.09 -29.72
N VAL A 179 1.96 -3.48 -29.06
CA VAL A 179 1.88 -2.10 -28.57
C VAL A 179 3.19 -1.37 -28.87
N ASP A 180 3.09 -0.11 -29.30
CA ASP A 180 4.25 0.74 -29.50
C ASP A 180 4.93 1.04 -28.16
N LYS A 181 6.27 1.03 -28.16
CA LYS A 181 7.05 1.29 -26.93
C LYS A 181 6.75 2.66 -26.33
N SER A 182 6.57 3.68 -27.19
CA SER A 182 6.22 5.04 -26.76
C SER A 182 4.85 5.08 -26.06
N MET A 183 3.87 4.35 -26.59
CA MET A 183 2.54 4.25 -25.99
C MET A 183 2.62 3.52 -24.65
N LEU A 184 3.33 2.39 -24.57
CA LEU A 184 3.50 1.65 -23.32
C LEU A 184 4.19 2.48 -22.23
N GLN A 185 5.19 3.28 -22.58
CA GLN A 185 5.83 4.23 -21.66
C GLN A 185 4.83 5.23 -21.07
N GLN A 186 3.95 5.79 -21.92
CA GLN A 186 2.92 6.71 -21.45
C GLN A 186 1.93 6.04 -20.51
N LEU A 187 1.49 4.81 -20.82
CA LEU A 187 0.57 4.05 -19.96
C LEU A 187 1.18 3.71 -18.59
N LEU A 188 2.50 3.48 -18.53
CA LEU A 188 3.23 3.21 -17.29
C LEU A 188 3.66 4.46 -16.50
N GLY A 189 3.26 5.65 -16.96
CA GLY A 189 3.50 6.91 -16.25
C GLY A 189 4.76 7.66 -16.69
N GLY A 190 5.18 7.49 -17.94
CA GLY A 190 6.33 8.21 -18.51
C GLY A 190 7.68 7.66 -18.04
N ILE A 191 7.77 6.36 -17.80
CA ILE A 191 9.02 5.72 -17.36
C ILE A 191 10.10 5.76 -18.44
N ASP A 192 11.36 5.84 -18.01
CA ASP A 192 12.52 5.80 -18.88
C ASP A 192 12.68 4.44 -19.59
N ASN A 193 13.50 4.43 -20.65
CA ASN A 193 13.71 3.23 -21.46
C ASN A 193 14.39 2.08 -20.70
N GLU A 194 15.17 2.35 -19.65
CA GLU A 194 15.82 1.30 -18.88
C GLU A 194 14.83 0.64 -17.94
N THR A 195 14.03 1.45 -17.23
CA THR A 195 12.92 0.94 -16.40
C THR A 195 11.92 0.18 -17.24
N LEU A 196 11.58 0.66 -18.46
CA LEU A 196 10.67 -0.04 -19.36
C LEU A 196 11.11 -1.49 -19.65
N ARG A 197 12.42 -1.75 -19.78
CA ARG A 197 12.95 -3.11 -20.03
C ARG A 197 12.75 -4.07 -18.86
N ILE A 198 12.53 -3.57 -17.65
CA ILE A 198 12.26 -4.41 -16.47
C ILE A 198 10.81 -4.92 -16.51
N TRP A 199 9.92 -4.21 -17.21
CA TRP A 199 8.48 -4.48 -17.26
C TRP A 199 8.01 -5.21 -18.53
N ILE A 200 8.86 -5.27 -19.56
CA ILE A 200 8.67 -6.06 -20.80
C ILE A 200 9.30 -7.44 -20.60
#